data_AF-A0A7L4EYG2-F1
#
_entry.id   AF-A0A7L4EYG2-F1
#
_cell.length_a   1.000
_cell.length_b   1.000
_cell.length_c   1.000
_cell.angle_alpha   90.00
_cell.angle_beta   90.00
_cell.angle_gamma   90.00
#
_symmetry.space_group_name_H-M   'P 1'
#
loop_
_entity.id
_entity.type
_entity.pdbx_description
1 polymer ?
#
loop_
_entity_poly.entity_id
_entity_poly.type
_entity_poly.pdbx_seq_one_letter_code
_entity_poly.pdbx_strand_id
1 'polypeptide(L)'
;MAATSVVRAAGRRSRRLFDIFVAEIPWTVSSKELKEYFSQFGSVQRCQLPFDRDTGFHRRYCWIKFSTPEEAQNVLQKDSHILEGSKLTLKQQIRRRGSQRKNPRE
;
A
#
# COMPACT_ATOMS: atom_id res chain seq x y z
N MET A 1 28.42 -16.39 17.82
CA MET A 1 26.98 -16.71 17.78
C MET A 1 26.42 -16.21 16.45
N ALA A 2 26.22 -17.12 15.49
CA ALA A 2 25.73 -16.80 14.16
C ALA A 2 24.20 -17.01 14.12
N ALA A 3 23.45 -15.97 13.77
CA ALA A 3 22.11 -16.12 13.22
C ALA A 3 21.72 -14.89 12.38
N THR A 4 21.41 -15.18 11.12
CA THR A 4 20.33 -14.55 10.34
C THR A 4 20.53 -13.12 9.85
N SER A 5 20.95 -12.99 8.59
CA SER A 5 20.10 -12.37 7.56
C SER A 5 20.62 -12.76 6.18
N VAL A 6 20.44 -14.04 5.84
CA VAL A 6 20.52 -14.49 4.46
C VAL A 6 19.27 -14.04 3.71
N VAL A 7 19.53 -13.30 2.64
CA VAL A 7 18.75 -13.18 1.40
C VAL A 7 17.26 -12.83 1.51
N ARG A 8 16.90 -11.66 0.97
CA ARG A 8 15.80 -11.58 0.00
C ARG A 8 15.91 -10.34 -0.88
N ALA A 9 16.98 -10.32 -1.67
CA ALA A 9 17.02 -9.59 -2.94
C ALA A 9 16.49 -10.50 -4.07
N ALA A 10 15.25 -10.97 -3.96
CA ALA A 10 14.55 -11.68 -5.04
C ALA A 10 13.08 -11.24 -5.05
N GLY A 11 12.64 -10.60 -6.14
CA GLY A 11 11.25 -10.13 -6.32
C GLY A 11 11.07 -8.66 -6.73
N ARG A 12 12.12 -7.93 -7.14
CA ARG A 12 12.03 -6.48 -7.50
C ARG A 12 11.42 -6.16 -8.88
N ARG A 13 10.84 -7.14 -9.60
CA ARG A 13 10.25 -6.91 -10.94
C ARG A 13 8.71 -6.95 -10.99
N SER A 14 8.05 -7.67 -10.10
CA SER A 14 6.57 -7.74 -9.99
C SER A 14 6.00 -7.04 -8.76
N ARG A 15 6.86 -6.61 -7.82
CA ARG A 15 6.53 -5.91 -6.56
C ARG A 15 5.74 -4.60 -6.67
N ARG A 16 5.31 -4.18 -7.87
CA ARG A 16 4.79 -2.83 -8.16
C ARG A 16 3.40 -2.79 -8.77
N LEU A 17 2.81 -3.93 -9.10
CA LEU A 17 1.41 -4.01 -9.57
C LEU A 17 0.43 -4.27 -8.42
N PHE A 18 0.94 -4.68 -7.25
CA PHE A 18 0.14 -5.14 -6.12
C PHE A 18 -0.03 -4.05 -5.06
N ASP A 19 0.59 -2.88 -5.26
CA ASP A 19 0.57 -1.77 -4.32
C ASP A 19 -0.56 -0.80 -4.71
N ILE A 20 -1.46 -0.54 -3.76
CA ILE A 20 -2.54 0.43 -3.86
C ILE A 20 -2.26 1.60 -2.91
N PHE A 21 -2.53 2.80 -3.40
CA PHE A 21 -2.59 4.00 -2.60
C PHE A 21 -4.04 4.28 -2.19
N VAL A 22 -4.28 4.41 -0.89
CA VAL A 22 -5.58 4.77 -0.34
C VAL A 22 -5.44 6.16 0.27
N ALA A 23 -6.36 7.06 -0.05
CA ALA A 23 -6.45 8.41 0.47
C ALA A 23 -7.86 8.71 0.95
N GLU A 24 -8.01 9.84 1.64
CA GLU A 24 -9.29 10.29 2.22
C GLU A 24 -9.79 9.39 3.36
N ILE A 25 -8.86 8.77 4.10
CA ILE A 25 -9.19 7.90 5.22
C ILE A 25 -9.65 8.77 6.41
N PRO A 26 -10.78 8.44 7.07
CA PRO A 26 -11.22 9.16 8.27
C PRO A 26 -10.28 8.87 9.44
N TRP A 27 -10.01 9.89 10.29
CA TRP A 27 -9.02 9.82 11.39
C TRP A 27 -9.29 8.73 12.44
N THR A 28 -10.52 8.20 12.46
CA THR A 28 -11.00 7.14 13.36
C THR A 28 -10.51 5.77 12.93
N VAL A 29 -10.23 5.59 11.64
CA VAL A 29 -9.89 4.30 11.05
C VAL A 29 -8.42 3.94 11.26
N SER A 30 -8.20 2.74 11.77
CA SER A 30 -6.87 2.19 12.01
C SER A 30 -6.36 1.30 10.86
N SER A 31 -5.06 1.03 10.86
CA SER A 31 -4.44 0.09 9.90
C SER A 31 -5.05 -1.31 9.97
N LYS A 32 -5.54 -1.71 11.16
CA LYS A 32 -6.23 -2.97 11.39
C LYS A 32 -7.57 -3.04 10.64
N GLU A 33 -8.41 -2.02 10.77
CA GLU A 33 -9.71 -1.94 10.08
C GLU A 33 -9.55 -1.87 8.57
N LEU A 34 -8.57 -1.09 8.08
CA LEU A 34 -8.23 -1.09 6.66
C LEU A 34 -7.84 -2.50 6.22
N LYS A 35 -6.97 -3.17 6.97
CA LYS A 35 -6.57 -4.55 6.63
C LYS A 35 -7.77 -5.49 6.61
N GLU A 36 -8.66 -5.45 7.59
CA GLU A 36 -9.88 -6.27 7.65
C GLU A 36 -10.82 -5.98 6.48
N TYR A 37 -11.04 -4.71 6.16
CA TYR A 37 -11.88 -4.30 5.03
C TYR A 37 -11.30 -4.76 3.68
N PHE A 38 -10.02 -4.47 3.43
CA PHE A 38 -9.35 -4.86 2.19
C PHE A 38 -9.11 -6.36 2.09
N SER A 39 -9.11 -7.09 3.22
CA SER A 39 -9.02 -8.55 3.23
C SER A 39 -10.22 -9.23 2.59
N GLN A 40 -11.35 -8.54 2.44
CA GLN A 40 -12.54 -9.06 1.75
C GLN A 40 -12.35 -9.13 0.23
N PHE A 41 -11.44 -8.31 -0.31
CA PHE A 41 -11.17 -8.23 -1.74
C PHE A 41 -9.94 -9.03 -2.16
N GLY A 42 -9.06 -9.37 -1.20
CA GLY A 42 -7.86 -10.15 -1.45
C GLY A 42 -6.91 -10.23 -0.26
N SER A 43 -5.85 -11.00 -0.40
CA SER A 43 -4.84 -11.22 0.64
C SER A 43 -3.90 -10.01 0.77
N VAL A 44 -4.07 -9.24 1.86
CA VAL A 44 -3.20 -8.11 2.19
C VAL A 44 -1.86 -8.59 2.77
N GLN A 45 -0.79 -8.46 1.99
CA GLN A 45 0.60 -8.73 2.39
C GLN A 45 1.13 -7.70 3.38
N ARG A 46 0.82 -6.41 3.15
CA ARG A 46 1.34 -5.31 3.96
C ARG A 46 0.39 -4.13 3.93
N CYS A 47 0.12 -3.54 5.09
CA CYS A 47 -0.58 -2.27 5.21
C CYS A 47 0.37 -1.28 5.90
N GLN A 48 0.54 -0.09 5.33
CA GLN A 48 1.40 0.96 5.87
C GLN A 48 0.59 2.25 5.98
N LEU A 49 0.15 2.54 7.19
CA LEU A 49 -0.59 3.75 7.56
C LEU A 49 0.35 4.64 8.39
N PRO A 50 0.95 5.69 7.80
CA PRO A 50 1.80 6.59 8.56
C PRO A 50 0.98 7.43 9.52
N PHE A 51 1.43 7.43 10.77
CA PHE A 51 0.91 8.26 11.84
C PHE A 51 1.72 9.53 11.96
N ASP A 52 1.03 10.62 12.20
CA ASP A 52 1.60 11.90 12.55
C ASP A 52 2.01 11.87 14.03
N ARG A 53 3.25 12.27 14.33
CA ARG A 53 3.83 12.10 15.67
C ARG A 53 3.37 13.18 16.65
N ASP A 54 2.98 14.34 16.12
CA ASP A 54 2.56 15.50 16.90
C ASP A 54 1.10 15.37 17.33
N THR A 55 0.24 14.95 16.40
CA THR A 55 -1.19 14.81 16.65
C THR A 55 -1.61 13.39 17.07
N GLY A 56 -0.76 12.39 16.84
CA GLY A 56 -1.06 10.97 17.06
C GLY A 56 -2.04 10.36 16.04
N PHE A 57 -2.60 11.18 15.14
CA PHE A 57 -3.54 10.74 14.12
C PHE A 57 -2.81 10.31 12.85
N HIS A 58 -3.41 9.41 12.08
CA HIS A 58 -2.88 9.04 10.79
C HIS A 58 -3.09 10.14 9.75
N ARG A 59 -2.21 10.19 8.74
CA ARG A 59 -2.20 11.25 7.73
C ARG A 59 -3.33 11.15 6.69
N ARG A 60 -4.41 10.43 7.00
CA ARG A 60 -5.58 10.20 6.12
C ARG A 60 -5.23 9.51 4.78
N TYR A 61 -4.08 8.85 4.70
CA TYR A 61 -3.66 8.03 3.56
C TYR A 61 -2.87 6.80 4.02
N CYS A 62 -2.92 5.73 3.24
CA CYS A 62 -2.16 4.52 3.49
C CYS A 62 -1.70 3.83 2.21
N TRP A 63 -0.79 2.87 2.36
CA TRP A 63 -0.37 1.98 1.29
C TRP A 63 -0.68 0.54 1.63
N ILE A 64 -1.34 -0.14 0.71
CA ILE A 64 -1.74 -1.53 0.86
C ILE A 64 -1.09 -2.31 -0.25
N LYS A 65 -0.41 -3.38 0.14
CA LYS A 65 0.20 -4.32 -0.77
C LYS A 65 -0.57 -5.62 -0.71
N PHE A 66 -1.02 -6.07 -1.86
CA PHE A 66 -1.68 -7.36 -2.05
C PHE A 66 -0.69 -8.46 -2.42
N SER A 67 -1.15 -9.71 -2.34
CA SER A 67 -0.40 -10.88 -2.81
C SER A 67 -0.36 -10.93 -4.34
N THR A 68 -1.45 -10.57 -5.01
CA THR A 68 -1.59 -10.64 -6.47
C THR A 68 -2.00 -9.30 -7.08
N PRO A 69 -1.75 -9.07 -8.39
CA PRO A 69 -2.16 -7.84 -9.07
C PRO A 69 -3.65 -7.81 -9.37
N GLU A 70 -4.25 -8.97 -9.56
CA GLU A 70 -5.68 -9.12 -9.85
C GLU A 70 -6.51 -8.68 -8.65
N GLU A 71 -6.13 -9.09 -7.43
CA GLU A 71 -6.74 -8.60 -6.19
C GLU A 71 -6.64 -7.06 -6.10
N ALA A 72 -5.48 -6.51 -6.42
CA ALA A 72 -5.28 -5.07 -6.36
C ALA A 72 -6.12 -4.32 -7.40
N GLN A 73 -6.24 -4.87 -8.61
CA GLN A 73 -7.07 -4.31 -9.67
C GLN A 73 -8.56 -4.43 -9.35
N ASN A 74 -9.00 -5.52 -8.73
CA ASN A 74 -10.39 -5.72 -8.33
C ASN A 74 -10.85 -4.65 -7.32
N VAL A 75 -9.97 -4.30 -6.36
CA VAL A 75 -10.22 -3.16 -5.45
C VAL A 75 -10.33 -1.85 -6.22
N LEU A 76 -9.44 -1.60 -7.19
CA LEU A 76 -9.47 -0.36 -7.98
C LEU A 76 -10.63 -0.27 -8.96
N GLN A 77 -11.17 -1.40 -9.41
CA GLN A 77 -12.36 -1.47 -10.27
C GLN A 77 -13.64 -1.11 -9.51
N LYS A 78 -13.63 -1.24 -8.18
CA LYS A 78 -14.74 -0.80 -7.35
C LYS A 78 -14.77 0.73 -7.35
N ASP A 79 -15.83 1.30 -7.91
CA ASP A 79 -15.96 2.74 -8.11
C ASP A 79 -15.99 3.55 -6.80
N SER A 80 -16.47 2.93 -5.72
CA SER A 80 -16.61 3.58 -4.42
C SER A 80 -16.35 2.60 -3.28
N HIS A 81 -15.43 3.00 -2.38
CA HIS A 81 -15.22 2.35 -1.10
C HIS A 81 -15.63 3.31 0.00
N ILE A 82 -16.53 2.90 0.87
CA ILE A 82 -17.05 3.73 1.96
C ILE A 82 -16.66 3.06 3.27
N LEU A 83 -15.98 3.80 4.14
CA LEU A 83 -15.56 3.36 5.47
C LEU A 83 -16.03 4.40 6.48
N GLU A 84 -16.82 3.97 7.46
CA GLU A 84 -17.45 4.84 8.46
C GLU A 84 -18.21 6.04 7.86
N GLY A 85 -18.89 5.83 6.73
CA GLY A 85 -19.62 6.88 6.02
C GLY A 85 -18.75 7.83 5.19
N SER A 86 -17.42 7.67 5.20
CA SER A 86 -16.49 8.46 4.39
C SER A 86 -16.09 7.70 3.11
N LYS A 87 -16.16 8.36 1.95
CA LYS A 87 -15.70 7.78 0.67
C LYS A 87 -14.17 7.81 0.61
N LEU A 88 -13.57 6.63 0.47
CA LEU A 88 -12.14 6.46 0.28
C LEU A 88 -11.77 6.64 -1.20
N THR A 89 -10.64 7.30 -1.43
CA THR A 89 -10.06 7.45 -2.75
C THR A 89 -8.94 6.42 -2.93
N LEU A 90 -9.13 5.46 -3.83
CA LEU A 90 -8.12 4.46 -4.18
C LEU A 90 -7.49 4.79 -5.51
N LYS A 91 -6.16 4.68 -5.57
CA LYS A 91 -5.39 4.88 -6.81
C LYS A 91 -4.36 3.78 -6.94
N GLN A 92 -4.17 3.29 -8.16
CA GLN A 92 -3.07 2.40 -8.46
C GLN A 92 -1.76 3.12 -8.11
N GLN A 93 -0.91 2.49 -7.29
CA GLN A 93 0.37 3.11 -6.97
C GLN A 93 1.33 2.98 -8.15
N ILE A 94 1.26 3.94 -9.06
CA ILE A 94 2.21 4.08 -10.15
C ILE A 94 3.43 4.82 -9.59
N ARG A 95 4.38 4.09 -8.98
CA ARG A 95 5.74 4.64 -8.83
C ARG A 95 6.28 4.80 -10.25
N ARG A 96 6.23 6.04 -10.77
CA ARG A 96 6.81 6.40 -12.08
C ARG A 96 8.14 5.68 -12.20
N ARG A 97 8.23 4.79 -13.18
CA ARG A 97 9.42 4.01 -13.48
C ARG A 97 10.45 5.02 -14.01
N GLY A 98 11.17 5.70 -13.12
CA GLY A 98 11.89 6.91 -13.49
C GLY A 98 12.79 7.44 -12.38
N SER A 99 13.79 6.64 -12.01
CA SER A 99 15.15 7.16 -11.87
C SER A 99 16.10 5.96 -11.92
N GLN A 100 16.27 5.40 -13.12
CA GLN A 100 17.53 4.78 -13.46
C GLN A 100 18.54 5.91 -13.31
N ARG A 101 19.35 5.92 -12.24
CA ARG A 101 20.55 6.75 -12.19
C ARG A 101 21.32 6.42 -13.46
N LYS A 102 21.30 7.30 -14.46
CA LYS A 102 22.34 7.35 -15.47
C LYS A 102 23.60 7.70 -14.68
N ASN A 103 24.46 6.72 -14.44
CA ASN A 103 25.85 7.03 -14.12
C ASN A 103 26.45 7.53 -15.44
N PRO A 104 26.90 8.79 -15.55
CA PRO A 104 27.82 9.15 -16.60
C PRO A 104 29.12 8.36 -16.36
N ARG A 105 29.61 7.71 -17.42
CA ARG A 105 31.00 7.26 -17.47
C ARG A 105 31.79 8.42 -18.04
N GLU A 106 32.63 9.02 -17.21
CA GLU A 106 33.89 9.67 -17.61
C GLU A 106 34.86 9.53 -16.43
#